data_AF-A0A972MV85-F1
#
_entry.id   AF-A0A972MV85-F1
#
_cell.length_a   1.000
_cell.length_b   1.000
_cell.length_c   1.000
_cell.angle_alpha   90.00
_cell.angle_beta   90.00
_cell.angle_gamma   90.00
#
_symmetry.space_group_name_H-M   'P 1'
#
loop_
_entity.id
_entity.type
_entity.pdbx_description
1 polymer ?
#
loop_
_entity_poly.entity_id
_entity_poly.type
_entity_poly.pdbx_seq_one_letter_code
_entity_poly.pdbx_strand_id
1 'polypeptide(L)'
;MEKLEKGFEAGLWGSRFVVLTAVIFGLIGAVALFVVASFDIFHVAGVVIDTYVNHHHPEKFHELVVGEIIGAVDLYLIGVVMLLFSFGLYELFISEIDPAREDEDVNKILSIHSLDQLKDKISKVIV
;
A
#
# COMPACT_ATOMS: atom_id res chain seq x y z
N MET A 1 10.02 -7.08 41.96
CA MET A 1 8.78 -6.72 41.25
C MET A 1 9.05 -5.57 40.28
N GLU A 2 9.40 -4.38 40.76
CA GLU A 2 9.57 -3.16 39.93
C GLU A 2 10.66 -3.25 38.82
N LYS A 3 11.77 -3.96 39.07
CA LYS A 3 12.83 -4.16 38.07
C LYS A 3 12.44 -5.11 36.93
N LEU A 4 11.53 -6.06 37.23
CA LEU A 4 11.03 -7.01 36.24
C LEU A 4 10.03 -6.32 35.30
N GLU A 5 9.18 -5.46 35.87
CA GLU A 5 8.18 -4.66 35.17
C GLU A 5 8.85 -3.64 34.22
N LYS A 6 9.86 -2.89 34.70
CA LYS A 6 10.66 -1.99 33.84
C LYS A 6 11.37 -2.70 32.69
N GLY A 7 11.86 -3.92 32.92
CA GLY A 7 12.48 -4.74 31.88
C GLY A 7 11.46 -5.23 30.84
N PHE A 8 10.26 -5.60 31.28
CA PHE A 8 9.17 -6.04 30.42
C PHE A 8 8.60 -4.87 29.60
N GLU A 9 8.41 -3.69 30.21
CA GLU A 9 8.01 -2.45 29.52
C GLU A 9 9.04 -2.02 28.47
N ALA A 10 10.34 -2.08 28.79
CA ALA A 10 11.40 -1.78 27.82
C ALA A 10 11.41 -2.79 26.66
N GLY A 11 11.18 -4.07 26.93
CA GLY A 11 11.00 -5.10 25.90
C GLY A 11 9.76 -4.86 25.03
N LEU A 12 8.64 -4.46 25.65
CA LEU A 12 7.41 -4.09 24.95
C LEU A 12 7.63 -2.86 24.05
N TRP A 13 8.39 -1.88 24.53
CA TRP A 13 8.73 -0.68 23.76
C TRP A 13 9.64 -1.02 22.57
N GLY A 14 10.55 -1.98 22.74
CA GLY A 14 11.38 -2.54 21.67
C GLY A 14 10.59 -3.26 20.57
N SER A 15 9.39 -3.78 20.86
CA SER A 15 8.54 -4.48 19.88
C SER A 15 8.16 -3.62 18.67
N ARG A 16 8.11 -2.29 18.82
CA ARG A 16 7.88 -1.34 17.72
C ARG A 16 8.96 -1.42 16.63
N PHE A 17 10.21 -1.69 17.01
CA PHE A 17 11.31 -1.85 16.05
C PHE A 17 11.19 -3.16 15.24
N VAL A 18 10.57 -4.20 15.82
CA VAL A 18 10.30 -5.46 15.11
C VAL A 18 9.29 -5.23 13.99
N VAL A 19 8.26 -4.41 14.24
CA VAL A 19 7.27 -4.05 13.22
C VAL A 19 7.91 -3.27 12.07
N LEU A 20 8.77 -2.30 12.34
CA LEU A 20 9.54 -1.58 11.31
C LEU A 20 10.29 -2.55 10.37
N THR A 21 10.91 -3.59 10.94
CA THR A 21 11.63 -4.60 10.17
C THR A 21 10.68 -5.39 9.27
N ALA A 22 9.50 -5.77 9.78
CA ALA A 22 8.47 -6.46 8.99
C ALA A 22 7.94 -5.59 7.83
N VAL A 23 7.73 -4.29 8.06
CA VAL A 23 7.32 -3.33 7.02
C VAL A 23 8.37 -3.22 5.93
N ILE A 24 9.66 -3.08 6.28
CA ILE A 24 10.75 -2.97 5.30
C ILE A 24 10.84 -4.22 4.43
N PHE A 25 10.85 -5.41 5.04
CA PHE A 25 10.92 -6.65 4.27
C PHE A 25 9.66 -6.90 3.45
N GLY A 26 8.48 -6.52 3.94
CA GLY A 26 7.22 -6.59 3.20
C GLY A 26 7.21 -5.68 1.97
N LEU A 27 7.72 -4.45 2.09
CA LEU A 27 7.89 -3.53 0.96
C LEU A 27 8.88 -4.07 -0.09
N ILE A 28 10.03 -4.57 0.35
CA ILE A 28 11.03 -5.17 -0.56
C ILE A 28 10.44 -6.38 -1.28
N GLY A 29 9.74 -7.27 -0.54
CA GLY A 29 9.10 -8.45 -1.11
C GLY A 29 8.03 -8.08 -2.13
N ALA A 30 7.19 -7.09 -1.82
CA ALA A 30 6.23 -6.58 -2.78
C ALA A 30 6.90 -6.07 -4.05
N VAL A 31 7.89 -5.18 -3.94
CA VAL A 31 8.61 -4.65 -5.12
C VAL A 31 9.24 -5.77 -5.94
N ALA A 32 9.84 -6.77 -5.29
CA ALA A 32 10.40 -7.93 -5.98
C ALA A 32 9.33 -8.72 -6.76
N LEU A 33 8.17 -8.98 -6.17
CA LEU A 33 7.05 -9.65 -6.84
C LEU A 33 6.51 -8.85 -8.03
N PHE A 34 6.39 -7.52 -7.89
CA PHE A 34 6.00 -6.63 -8.99
C PHE A 34 6.99 -6.71 -10.17
N VAL A 35 8.29 -6.74 -9.87
CA VAL A 35 9.33 -6.88 -10.91
C VAL A 35 9.21 -8.22 -11.62
N VAL A 36 9.10 -9.33 -10.87
CA VAL A 36 8.95 -10.67 -11.46
C VAL A 36 7.68 -10.75 -12.33
N ALA A 37 6.54 -10.32 -11.80
CA ALA A 37 5.28 -10.33 -12.54
C ALA A 37 5.33 -9.45 -13.80
N SER A 38 6.06 -8.34 -13.77
CA SER A 38 6.29 -7.49 -14.95
C SER A 38 7.06 -8.24 -16.02
N PHE A 39 8.16 -8.91 -15.67
CA PHE A 39 8.94 -9.72 -16.60
C PHE A 39 8.11 -10.85 -17.21
N ASP A 40 7.28 -11.53 -16.43
CA ASP A 40 6.41 -12.60 -16.92
C ASP A 40 5.41 -12.06 -17.97
N ILE A 41 4.76 -10.91 -17.71
CA ILE A 41 3.87 -10.28 -18.71
C ILE A 41 4.63 -9.88 -19.98
N PHE A 42 5.84 -9.32 -19.85
CA PHE A 42 6.65 -8.96 -21.02
C PHE A 42 7.03 -10.19 -21.85
N HIS A 43 7.36 -11.31 -21.19
CA HIS A 43 7.66 -12.57 -21.86
C HIS A 43 6.45 -13.06 -22.68
N VAL A 44 5.29 -13.14 -22.05
CA VAL A 44 4.03 -13.54 -22.71
C VAL A 44 3.72 -12.65 -23.90
N ALA A 45 3.85 -11.33 -23.74
CA ALA A 45 3.60 -10.38 -24.82
C ALA A 45 4.51 -10.64 -26.03
N GLY A 46 5.79 -10.94 -25.79
CA GLY A 46 6.74 -11.33 -26.84
C GLY A 46 6.30 -12.61 -27.57
N VAL A 47 5.91 -13.65 -26.84
CA VAL A 47 5.41 -14.91 -27.41
C VAL A 47 4.16 -14.68 -28.26
N VAL A 48 3.24 -13.82 -27.81
CA VAL A 48 2.02 -13.50 -28.56
C VAL A 48 2.33 -12.78 -29.88
N ILE A 49 3.23 -11.78 -29.84
CA ILE A 49 3.65 -11.04 -31.03
C ILE A 49 4.32 -11.99 -32.03
N ASP A 50 5.24 -12.82 -31.57
CA ASP A 50 5.97 -13.78 -32.43
C ASP A 50 5.00 -14.75 -33.13
N THR A 51 4.04 -15.28 -32.39
CA THR A 51 3.01 -16.21 -32.90
C THR A 51 2.15 -15.56 -33.99
N TYR A 52 1.71 -14.32 -33.80
CA TYR A 52 0.90 -13.59 -34.78
C TYR A 52 1.70 -13.16 -36.01
N VAL A 53 2.97 -12.77 -35.85
CA VAL A 53 3.82 -12.34 -36.96
C VAL A 53 4.29 -13.52 -37.79
N ASN A 54 4.75 -14.60 -37.15
CA ASN A 54 5.35 -15.74 -37.83
C ASN A 54 4.33 -16.84 -38.21
N HIS A 55 3.04 -16.68 -37.88
CA HIS A 55 1.96 -17.64 -38.18
C HIS A 55 2.20 -19.06 -37.65
N HIS A 56 3.09 -19.23 -36.67
CA HIS A 56 3.23 -20.49 -35.97
C HIS A 56 2.03 -20.62 -35.04
N HIS A 57 1.06 -21.46 -35.38
CA HIS A 57 -0.06 -21.79 -34.49
C HIS A 57 0.22 -23.12 -33.78
N PRO A 58 0.90 -23.12 -32.62
CA PRO A 58 1.04 -24.33 -31.83
C PRO A 58 -0.34 -24.75 -31.29
N GLU A 59 -0.66 -26.04 -31.41
CA GLU A 59 -1.80 -26.63 -30.72
C GLU A 59 -1.62 -26.37 -29.21
N LYS A 60 -2.56 -25.63 -28.59
CA LYS A 60 -2.57 -25.14 -27.19
C LYS A 60 -1.98 -23.75 -26.89
N PHE A 61 -1.75 -22.91 -27.90
CA PHE A 61 -1.32 -21.53 -27.71
C PHE A 61 -2.17 -20.74 -26.68
N HIS A 62 -3.50 -20.85 -26.77
CA HIS A 62 -4.40 -20.12 -25.88
C HIS A 62 -4.30 -20.56 -24.41
N GLU A 63 -4.15 -21.87 -24.16
CA GLU A 63 -4.02 -22.42 -22.81
C GLU A 63 -2.73 -21.94 -22.12
N LEU A 64 -1.61 -21.93 -22.86
CA LEU A 64 -0.32 -21.46 -22.39
C LEU A 64 -0.34 -19.96 -22.04
N VAL A 65 -0.83 -19.13 -22.98
CA VAL A 65 -0.89 -17.67 -22.79
C VAL A 65 -1.80 -17.31 -21.62
N VAL A 66 -2.98 -17.92 -21.53
CA VAL A 66 -3.91 -17.65 -20.42
C VAL A 66 -3.32 -18.12 -19.09
N GLY A 67 -2.65 -19.28 -19.06
CA GLY A 67 -1.99 -19.79 -17.86
C GLY A 67 -0.90 -18.86 -17.33
N GLU A 68 0.00 -18.38 -18.20
CA GLU A 68 1.07 -17.46 -17.80
C GLU A 68 0.51 -16.09 -17.37
N ILE A 69 -0.53 -15.57 -18.03
CA ILE A 69 -1.19 -14.32 -17.59
C ILE A 69 -1.82 -14.48 -16.21
N ILE A 70 -2.54 -15.57 -15.95
CA ILE A 70 -3.15 -15.82 -14.63
C ILE A 70 -2.06 -15.92 -13.56
N GLY A 71 -0.94 -16.59 -13.85
CA GLY A 71 0.20 -16.67 -12.94
C GLY A 71 0.80 -15.29 -12.63
N ALA A 72 1.03 -14.46 -13.65
CA ALA A 72 1.54 -13.11 -13.44
C ALA A 72 0.56 -12.23 -12.66
N VAL A 73 -0.75 -12.35 -12.92
CA VAL A 73 -1.80 -11.64 -12.16
C VAL A 73 -1.81 -12.07 -10.70
N ASP A 74 -1.67 -13.35 -10.40
CA ASP A 74 -1.57 -13.85 -9.02
C ASP A 74 -0.38 -13.22 -8.28
N LEU A 75 0.79 -13.15 -8.92
CA LEU A 75 1.97 -12.50 -8.35
C LEU A 75 1.73 -11.00 -8.08
N TYR A 76 1.03 -10.29 -8.97
CA TYR A 76 0.63 -8.91 -8.70
C TYR A 76 -0.33 -8.80 -7.51
N LEU A 77 -1.32 -9.69 -7.41
CA LEU A 77 -2.26 -9.69 -6.29
C LEU A 77 -1.55 -9.93 -4.96
N ILE A 78 -0.64 -10.90 -4.91
CA ILE A 78 0.20 -11.15 -3.72
C ILE A 78 1.07 -9.91 -3.43
N GLY A 79 1.69 -9.31 -4.44
CA GLY A 79 2.49 -8.08 -4.29
C GLY A 79 1.68 -6.92 -3.70
N VAL A 80 0.46 -6.68 -4.20
CA VAL A 80 -0.46 -5.66 -3.66
C VAL A 80 -0.85 -5.99 -2.23
N VAL A 81 -1.18 -7.24 -1.93
CA VAL A 81 -1.51 -7.67 -0.56
C VAL A 81 -0.31 -7.45 0.38
N MET A 82 0.91 -7.71 -0.07
CA MET A 82 2.12 -7.41 0.71
C MET A 82 2.32 -5.91 0.94
N LEU A 83 2.02 -5.05 -0.05
CA LEU A 83 2.04 -3.59 0.13
C LEU A 83 1.01 -3.15 1.15
N LEU A 84 -0.25 -3.56 0.99
CA LEU A 84 -1.34 -3.22 1.91
C LEU A 84 -1.05 -3.71 3.32
N PHE A 85 -0.49 -4.91 3.46
CA PHE A 85 -0.07 -5.45 4.75
C PHE A 85 1.04 -4.61 5.38
N SER A 86 2.05 -4.23 4.60
CA SER A 86 3.18 -3.42 5.09
C SER A 86 2.72 -2.01 5.51
N PHE A 87 1.88 -1.38 4.70
CA PHE A 87 1.31 -0.07 5.04
C PHE A 87 0.36 -0.16 6.23
N GLY A 88 -0.50 -1.19 6.30
CA GLY A 88 -1.39 -1.41 7.44
C GLY A 88 -0.64 -1.65 8.75
N LEU A 89 0.47 -2.38 8.72
CA LEU A 89 1.35 -2.54 9.88
C LEU A 89 2.03 -1.23 10.27
N TYR A 90 2.46 -0.43 9.30
CA TYR A 90 3.06 0.88 9.57
C TYR A 90 2.05 1.83 10.23
N GLU A 91 0.86 1.92 9.66
CA GLU A 91 -0.21 2.80 10.13
C GLU A 91 -0.70 2.42 11.53
N LEU A 92 -0.88 1.11 11.79
CA LEU A 92 -1.41 0.63 13.07
C LEU A 92 -0.41 0.78 14.23
N PHE A 93 0.89 0.63 13.99
CA PHE A 93 1.89 0.53 15.07
C PHE A 93 2.84 1.73 15.18
N ILE A 94 3.05 2.48 14.10
CA ILE A 94 4.05 3.56 14.03
C ILE A 94 3.36 4.93 14.01
N SER A 95 2.69 5.27 12.92
CA SER A 95 2.03 6.58 12.74
C SER A 95 1.11 6.54 11.52
N GLU A 96 0.06 7.37 11.57
CA GLU A 96 -0.71 7.73 10.37
C GLU A 96 0.23 8.36 9.32
N ILE A 97 -0.02 8.07 8.04
CA ILE A 97 0.77 8.56 6.91
C ILE A 97 0.28 9.99 6.58
N ASP A 98 1.02 11.01 7.03
CA ASP A 98 0.70 12.44 6.85
C ASP A 98 0.73 13.02 5.42
N PRO A 99 1.48 12.50 4.41
CA PRO A 99 1.52 13.15 3.09
C PRO A 99 0.20 13.16 2.31
N ALA A 100 -0.85 12.46 2.76
CA ALA A 100 -2.21 12.60 2.23
C ALA A 100 -3.00 13.78 2.86
N ARG A 101 -2.51 14.36 3.96
CA ARG A 101 -3.13 15.47 4.69
C ARG A 101 -2.52 16.84 4.40
N GLU A 102 -1.30 16.93 3.89
CA GLU A 102 -0.75 18.23 3.47
C GLU A 102 -1.56 18.87 2.33
N ASP A 103 -2.30 18.07 1.54
CA ASP A 103 -3.31 18.56 0.58
C ASP A 103 -4.71 18.81 1.18
N GLU A 104 -4.97 18.39 2.43
CA GLU A 104 -6.18 18.80 3.17
C GLU A 104 -6.08 20.24 3.71
N ASP A 105 -4.87 20.84 3.73
CA ASP A 105 -4.67 22.22 4.17
C ASP A 105 -5.14 23.27 3.14
N VAL A 106 -5.52 22.82 1.92
CA VAL A 106 -6.23 23.64 0.92
C VAL A 106 -7.75 23.69 1.18
N ASN A 107 -8.29 22.83 2.05
CA ASN A 107 -9.71 22.79 2.40
C ASN A 107 -10.02 23.25 3.83
N LYS A 108 -9.27 24.23 4.34
CA LYS A 108 -9.59 25.03 5.56
C LYS A 108 -10.92 25.83 5.50
N ILE A 109 -11.79 25.54 4.53
CA ILE A 109 -13.17 26.07 4.44
C ILE A 109 -14.19 25.12 5.08
N LEU A 110 -13.85 23.84 5.35
CA LEU A 110 -14.78 22.86 5.93
C LEU A 110 -14.43 22.39 7.35
N SER A 111 -13.41 22.95 7.99
CA SER A 111 -13.15 22.75 9.42
C SER A 111 -13.86 23.84 10.25
N ILE A 112 -15.18 23.71 10.42
CA ILE A 112 -15.93 24.53 11.38
C ILE A 112 -15.54 24.06 12.79
N HIS A 113 -14.56 24.74 13.39
CA HIS A 113 -14.34 24.65 14.84
C HIS A 113 -15.35 25.55 15.56
N SER A 114 -16.47 24.92 15.93
CA SER A 114 -17.49 25.38 16.87
C SER A 114 -18.52 26.42 16.38
N LEU A 115 -19.74 26.26 16.91
CA LEU A 115 -20.89 27.15 16.72
C LEU A 115 -20.69 28.56 17.33
N ASP A 116 -19.67 28.76 18.16
CA ASP A 116 -19.40 30.06 18.81
C ASP A 116 -18.94 31.12 17.80
N GLN A 117 -18.22 30.72 16.74
CA GLN A 117 -17.80 31.64 15.68
C GLN A 117 -18.97 32.15 14.82
N LEU A 118 -20.09 31.39 14.76
CA LEU A 118 -21.30 31.82 14.06
C LEU A 118 -22.10 32.86 14.89
N LYS A 119 -22.08 32.74 16.23
CA LYS A 119 -22.74 33.68 17.16
C LYS A 119 -22.06 35.05 17.21
N ASP A 120 -20.74 35.09 17.10
CA ASP A 120 -19.97 36.35 17.09
C ASP A 120 -20.22 37.17 15.81
N LYS A 121 -20.50 36.52 14.67
CA LYS A 121 -20.79 37.24 13.41
C LYS A 121 -22.19 37.84 13.35
N ILE A 122 -23.21 37.18 13.92
CA ILE A 122 -24.58 37.71 13.96
C ILE A 122 -24.69 38.88 14.95
N SER A 123 -24.01 38.79 16.11
CA SER A 123 -24.04 39.85 17.13
C SER A 123 -23.42 41.17 16.65
N LYS A 124 -22.55 41.12 15.64
CA LYS A 124 -21.89 42.31 15.06
C LYS A 124 -22.78 43.09 14.06
N VAL A 125 -23.94 42.54 13.69
CA VAL A 125 -24.88 43.16 12.73
C VAL A 125 -26.08 43.82 13.43
N ILE A 126 -26.24 43.65 14.75
CA ILE A 126 -27.38 44.19 15.52
C ILE A 126 -27.07 45.56 16.16
N VAL A 127 -25.93 46.20 15.83
CA VAL A 127 -25.65 47.61 16.22
C VAL A 127 -25.43 48.47 14.98
#